data_AF-A0A1G0A8B0-F1
#
_entry.id   AF-A0A1G0A8B0-F1
#
_cell.length_a   1.000
_cell.length_b   1.000
_cell.length_c   1.000
_cell.angle_alpha   90.00
_cell.angle_beta   90.00
_cell.angle_gamma   90.00
#
_symmetry.space_group_name_H-M   'P 1'
#
loop_
_entity.id
_entity.type
_entity.pdbx_description
1 polymer ?
#
loop_
_entity_poly.entity_id
_entity_poly.type
_entity_poly.pdbx_seq_one_letter_code
_entity_poly.pdbx_strand_id
1 'polypeptide(L)' 'MGRILDKVSLDRLGDKELRVSLLCPYCKSTRITLAGDPTTSGWDGIDCPKCGAHILLDSMSLVVIKDPVPATRA' A
#
# COMPACT_ATOMS: atom_id res chain seq x y z
N MET A 1 -37.46 -2.92 -5.05
CA MET A 1 -36.35 -3.25 -5.98
C MET A 1 -35.10 -3.56 -5.15
N GLY A 2 -34.65 -4.81 -5.16
CA GLY A 2 -33.41 -5.20 -4.47
C GLY A 2 -32.19 -4.78 -5.27
N ARG A 3 -31.12 -4.37 -4.60
CA ARG A 3 -29.82 -4.11 -5.23
C ARG A 3 -28.94 -5.35 -5.08
N ILE A 4 -28.20 -5.70 -6.13
CA ILE A 4 -27.16 -6.73 -6.08
C ILE A 4 -25.87 -6.05 -5.59
N LEU A 5 -25.21 -6.66 -4.61
CA LEU A 5 -23.93 -6.23 -4.07
C LEU A 5 -22.89 -7.31 -4.35
N ASP A 6 -21.99 -7.04 -5.28
CA ASP A 6 -20.82 -7.88 -5.52
C ASP A 6 -19.57 -7.23 -4.92
N LYS A 7 -18.87 -7.98 -4.07
CA LYS A 7 -17.60 -7.58 -3.47
C LYS A 7 -16.47 -8.29 -4.20
N VAL A 8 -15.59 -7.52 -4.85
CA VAL A 8 -14.36 -8.03 -5.44
C VAL A 8 -13.19 -7.53 -4.61
N SER A 9 -12.37 -8.45 -4.13
CA SER A 9 -11.16 -8.16 -3.35
C SER A 9 -10.00 -7.76 -4.27
N LEU A 10 -9.03 -7.00 -3.74
CA LEU A 10 -7.94 -6.42 -4.54
C LEU A 10 -6.98 -7.49 -5.09
N ASP A 11 -6.83 -8.62 -4.40
CA ASP A 11 -6.06 -9.79 -4.86
C ASP A 11 -6.61 -10.35 -6.17
N ARG A 12 -7.95 -10.41 -6.33
CA ARG A 12 -8.61 -10.87 -7.57
C ARG A 12 -8.49 -9.90 -8.74
N LEU A 13 -7.99 -8.70 -8.47
CA LEU A 13 -7.80 -7.65 -9.45
C LEU A 13 -6.31 -7.43 -9.76
N GLY A 14 -5.41 -8.26 -9.22
CA GLY A 14 -3.97 -8.21 -9.52
C GLY A 14 -3.66 -8.29 -11.01
N ASP A 15 -4.42 -9.13 -11.74
CA ASP A 15 -4.28 -9.28 -13.19
C ASP A 15 -4.82 -8.09 -14.01
N LYS A 16 -5.42 -7.09 -13.36
CA LYS A 16 -6.08 -5.95 -14.01
C LYS A 16 -5.27 -4.65 -13.99
N GLU A 17 -3.95 -4.75 -13.81
CA GLU A 17 -3.03 -3.59 -13.76
C GLU A 17 -3.49 -2.51 -12.76
N LEU A 18 -4.01 -2.94 -11.60
CA LEU A 18 -4.52 -2.01 -10.60
C LEU A 18 -3.40 -1.13 -10.04
N ARG A 19 -3.62 0.19 -10.09
CA ARG A 19 -2.74 1.18 -9.50
C ARG A 19 -3.45 1.91 -8.37
N VAL A 20 -2.90 1.82 -7.17
CA VAL A 20 -3.37 2.57 -6.00
C VAL A 20 -2.38 3.69 -5.73
N SER A 21 -2.82 4.94 -5.89
CA SER A 21 -2.00 6.12 -5.60
C SER A 21 -2.51 6.83 -4.35
N LEU A 22 -1.64 7.03 -3.36
CA LEU A 22 -1.97 7.67 -2.09
C LEU A 22 -0.78 8.47 -1.54
N LEU A 23 -1.04 9.32 -0.55
CA LEU A 23 0.05 9.89 0.26
C LEU A 23 0.60 8.82 1.19
N CYS A 24 1.91 8.76 1.34
CA CYS A 24 2.60 7.88 2.27
C CYS A 24 1.90 7.96 3.65
N PRO A 25 1.35 6.86 4.17
CA PRO A 25 0.59 6.87 5.42
C PRO A 25 1.43 7.28 6.63
N TYR A 26 2.76 7.09 6.57
CA TYR A 26 3.67 7.51 7.63
C TYR A 26 3.95 9.03 7.60
N CYS A 27 4.59 9.54 6.54
CA CYS A 27 5.01 10.94 6.50
C CYS A 27 3.93 11.90 6.01
N LYS A 28 2.84 11.38 5.42
CA LYS A 28 1.66 12.12 4.92
C LYS A 28 1.96 13.21 3.89
N SER A 29 3.16 13.21 3.30
CA SER A 29 3.62 14.32 2.45
C SER A 29 4.17 13.90 1.10
N THR A 30 4.37 12.61 0.87
CA THR A 30 4.97 12.09 -0.36
C THR A 30 3.98 11.14 -1.01
N ARG A 31 3.66 11.35 -2.29
CA ARG A 31 2.77 10.46 -3.03
C ARG A 31 3.52 9.18 -3.41
N ILE A 32 2.89 8.04 -3.16
CA ILE A 32 3.36 6.70 -3.54
C ILE A 32 2.32 6.03 -4.42
N THR A 33 2.77 5.11 -5.26
CA THR A 33 1.89 4.33 -6.14
C THR A 33 2.25 2.86 -5.99
N LEU A 34 1.27 2.06 -5.58
CA LEU A 34 1.34 0.61 -5.54
C LEU A 34 0.74 0.08 -6.84
N ALA A 35 1.47 -0.75 -7.58
CA ALA A 35 0.97 -1.43 -8.76
C ALA A 35 0.90 -2.93 -8.46
N GLY A 36 -0.25 -3.55 -8.71
CA GLY A 36 -0.35 -5.01 -8.74
C GLY A 36 0.20 -5.48 -10.07
N ASP A 37 1.41 -6.03 -10.09
CA ASP A 37 1.95 -6.70 -11.27
C ASP A 37 1.53 -8.19 -11.20
N PRO A 38 1.00 -8.77 -12.29
CA PRO A 38 0.65 -10.20 -12.36
C PRO A 38 1.85 -11.14 -12.13
N THR A 39 3.09 -10.66 -12.20
CA THR A 39 4.30 -11.45 -11.96
C THR A 39 4.83 -11.39 -10.53
N THR A 40 4.33 -10.47 -9.70
CA THR A 40 4.71 -10.36 -8.30
C THR A 40 3.72 -11.13 -7.44
N SER A 41 4.12 -12.32 -6.99
CA SER A 41 3.39 -13.18 -6.05
C SER A 41 3.10 -12.56 -4.67
N GLY A 42 3.46 -11.30 -4.46
CA GLY A 42 3.03 -10.46 -3.35
C GLY A 42 3.11 -9.02 -3.83
N TRP A 43 2.26 -8.14 -3.31
CA TRP A 43 2.49 -6.70 -3.49
C TRP A 43 3.79 -6.39 -2.73
N ASP A 44 4.94 -6.44 -3.41
CA ASP A 44 6.32 -6.33 -2.86
C ASP A 44 6.59 -5.03 -2.09
N GLY A 45 5.56 -4.20 -1.95
CA GLY A 45 5.58 -2.96 -1.25
C GLY A 45 6.38 -1.91 -1.99
N ILE A 46 6.42 -0.72 -1.41
CA ILE A 46 7.18 0.41 -1.93
C ILE A 46 7.81 1.17 -0.77
N ASP A 47 9.06 1.55 -0.95
CA ASP A 47 9.75 2.41 -0.01
C ASP A 47 9.39 3.88 -0.28
N CYS A 48 8.97 4.58 0.78
CA CYS A 48 8.72 6.00 0.69
C CYS A 48 10.06 6.76 0.57
N PRO A 49 10.31 7.46 -0.54
CA PRO A 49 11.62 8.07 -0.81
C PRO A 49 11.97 9.22 0.15
N LYS A 50 10.97 9.76 0.86
CA LYS A 50 11.19 10.85 1.82
C LYS A 50 11.53 10.34 3.22
N CYS A 51 10.93 9.25 3.65
CA CYS A 51 10.97 8.85 5.06
C CYS A 51 11.47 7.42 5.29
N GLY A 52 11.78 6.69 4.22
CA GLY A 52 12.30 5.32 4.28
C GLY A 52 11.31 4.27 4.80
N ALA A 53 10.02 4.62 4.94
CA ALA A 53 9.01 3.65 5.36
C ALA A 53 8.69 2.70 4.20
N HIS A 54 8.78 1.40 4.44
CA HIS A 54 8.35 0.35 3.52
C HIS A 54 6.84 0.13 3.67
N ILE A 55 6.10 0.18 2.56
CA ILE A 55 4.63 0.18 2.56
C ILE A 55 4.12 -0.92 1.64
N LEU A 56 3.37 -1.86 2.19
CA LEU A 56 2.82 -3.00 1.47
C LEU A 56 1.31 -3.11 1.65
N LEU A 57 0.65 -3.73 0.68
CA LEU A 57 -0.79 -3.98 0.69
C LEU A 57 -1.04 -5.42 1.15
N ASP A 58 -1.73 -5.58 2.27
CA ASP A 58 -2.18 -6.89 2.77
C ASP A 58 -3.70 -6.92 2.83
N SER A 59 -4.31 -7.71 1.94
CA SER A 59 -5.73 -8.07 1.89
C SER A 59 -6.72 -6.91 1.71
N MET A 60 -6.68 -5.86 2.53
CA MET A 60 -7.30 -4.52 2.35
C MET A 60 -6.62 -3.42 3.20
N SER A 61 -5.50 -3.74 3.85
CA SER A 61 -4.80 -2.87 4.80
C SER A 61 -3.47 -2.42 4.20
N LEU A 62 -3.07 -1.18 4.51
CA LEU A 62 -1.72 -0.71 4.25
C LEU A 62 -0.87 -0.98 5.49
N VAL A 63 0.11 -1.86 5.34
CA VAL A 63 1.09 -2.14 6.38
C VAL A 63 2.28 -1.23 6.15
N VAL A 64 2.74 -0.60 7.24
CA VAL A 64 3.85 0.36 7.24
C VAL A 64 4.94 -0.18 8.15
N ILE A 65 6.09 -0.46 7.57
CA ILE A 65 7.29 -0.91 8.29
C ILE A 65 8.31 0.22 8.25
N LYS A 66 8.80 0.63 9.42
CA LYS A 66 9.82 1.66 9.53
C LYS A 66 10.63 1.46 10.81
N ASP A 67 11.94 1.65 10.71
CA ASP A 67 12.79 1.66 11.88
C ASP A 67 12.42 2.81 12.84
N PRO A 68 12.36 2.54 14.15
CA PRO A 68 12.15 3.60 15.12
C PRO A 68 13.33 4.56 15.06
N VAL A 69 13.05 5.83 14.74
CA VAL A 69 14.03 6.89 14.98
C VAL A 69 14.24 6.93 16.50
N PRO A 70 15.47 6.75 17.02
CA PRO A 70 15.68 6.82 18.45
C PRO A 70 15.15 8.16 18.93
N ALA A 71 14.25 8.12 19.91
CA ALA A 71 13.76 9.33 20.54
C ALA A 71 14.96 10.00 21.20
N THR A 72 15.53 11.01 20.55
CA THR A 72 16.49 11.90 21.17
C THR A 72 15.71 12.61 22.28
N ARG A 73 15.82 12.08 23.51
CA ARG A 73 15.35 12.76 24.71
C ARG A 73 16.17 14.04 24.83
N ALA A 74 15.58 15.16 24.42
CA ALA A 74 16.05 16.49 24.78
C ALA A 74 15.53 16.85 26.17
#